data_AF-T1I6X6-F1
#
_entry.id   AF-T1I6X6-F1
#
_cell.length_a   1.000
_cell.length_b   1.000
_cell.length_c   1.000
_cell.angle_alpha   90.00
_cell.angle_beta   90.00
_cell.angle_gamma   90.00
#
_symmetry.space_group_name_H-M   'P 1'
#
loop_
_entity.id
_entity.type
_entity.pdbx_description
1 polymer ?
#
loop_
_entity_poly.entity_id
_entity_poly.type
_entity_poly.pdbx_seq_one_letter_code
_entity_poly.pdbx_strand_id
1 'polypeptide(L)'
;MLAVSVNCDKCLCCSTMTEVDESNLKFMQFISIIDPTFWHKLSQVKLEIDKLQENEREIFGFYINSDAMCMLVDYSSFNTQNLNRLNTSQYTTIEYLCNNDVQYATSFVRSFGRVINFNSLKSFKELDKNKFIEKCGRQIGIAIESGEAIRKPELLVQFFIITFAV
;
A
#
# COMPACT_ATOMS: atom_id res chain seq x y z
N MET A 1 -4.62 3.25 6.91
CA MET A 1 -5.54 3.52 5.77
C MET A 1 -5.47 5.01 5.55
N LEU A 2 -4.65 5.49 4.60
CA LEU A 2 -4.51 6.94 4.47
C LEU A 2 -5.73 7.57 3.87
N ALA A 3 -6.12 8.64 4.54
CA ALA A 3 -6.81 9.79 4.00
C ALA A 3 -5.82 10.62 3.16
N VAL A 4 -6.03 10.68 1.84
CA VAL A 4 -5.51 11.78 1.03
C VAL A 4 -6.72 12.57 0.55
N SER A 5 -6.82 13.82 0.99
CA SER A 5 -7.81 14.78 0.49
C SER A 5 -7.36 15.21 -0.91
N VAL A 6 -8.00 14.69 -1.95
CA VAL A 6 -7.79 15.16 -3.32
C VAL A 6 -8.97 16.06 -3.67
N ASN A 7 -8.72 17.37 -3.69
CA ASN A 7 -9.58 18.32 -4.36
C ASN A 7 -9.18 18.27 -5.85
N CYS A 8 -9.90 17.50 -6.67
CA CYS A 8 -9.65 17.45 -8.11
C CYS A 8 -10.96 17.21 -8.85
N ASP A 9 -11.46 18.27 -9.49
CA ASP A 9 -12.78 18.41 -10.13
C ASP A 9 -13.09 17.46 -11.30
N LYS A 10 -12.35 16.34 -11.51
CA LYS A 10 -12.46 15.55 -12.75
C LYS A 10 -12.31 14.02 -12.63
N CYS A 11 -12.70 13.41 -11.51
CA CYS A 11 -12.94 11.95 -11.50
C CYS A 11 -14.36 11.60 -11.99
N LEU A 12 -14.48 10.54 -12.79
CA LEU A 12 -15.71 10.00 -13.41
C LEU A 12 -16.85 9.57 -12.44
N CYS A 13 -16.76 9.91 -11.14
CA CYS A 13 -17.89 9.87 -10.20
C CYS A 13 -18.83 11.09 -10.33
N CYS A 14 -18.58 11.99 -11.29
CA CYS A 14 -19.29 13.25 -11.46
C CYS A 14 -20.67 13.10 -12.14
N SER A 15 -21.55 12.25 -11.60
CA SER A 15 -22.99 12.37 -11.83
C SER A 15 -23.63 12.89 -10.54
N THR A 16 -24.10 14.15 -10.62
CA THR A 16 -24.91 14.88 -9.64
C THR A 16 -24.24 15.19 -8.30
N MET A 17 -23.39 16.23 -8.28
CA MET A 17 -23.12 17.01 -7.05
C MET A 17 -24.29 17.97 -6.82
N THR A 18 -25.34 17.50 -6.15
CA THR A 18 -26.29 18.38 -5.45
C THR A 18 -25.71 18.70 -4.07
N GLU A 19 -25.53 20.00 -3.80
CA GLU A 19 -25.21 20.66 -2.52
C GLU A 19 -24.08 20.04 -1.66
N VAL A 20 -22.93 20.73 -1.62
CA VAL A 20 -21.83 20.42 -0.70
C VAL A 20 -22.25 20.81 0.72
N ASP A 21 -22.71 19.84 1.50
CA ASP A 21 -22.75 19.91 2.95
C ASP A 21 -21.29 19.92 3.47
N GLU A 22 -20.82 21.08 3.96
CA GLU A 22 -19.45 21.30 4.47
C GLU A 22 -19.06 20.35 5.63
N SER A 23 -19.98 19.57 6.19
CA SER A 23 -19.76 18.80 7.41
C SER A 23 -19.30 17.35 7.23
N ASN A 24 -19.19 16.82 6.00
CA ASN A 24 -18.92 15.39 5.77
C ASN A 24 -17.79 15.10 4.78
N LEU A 25 -16.54 15.19 5.25
CA LEU A 25 -15.36 14.73 4.50
C LEU A 25 -15.48 13.22 4.21
N LYS A 26 -15.39 12.85 2.93
CA LYS A 26 -15.42 11.45 2.46
C LYS A 26 -14.10 11.08 1.81
N PHE A 27 -13.74 9.80 1.90
CA PHE A 27 -12.53 9.25 1.29
C PHE A 27 -12.87 8.33 0.12
N MET A 28 -12.03 8.35 -0.92
CA MET A 28 -12.10 7.40 -2.01
C MET A 28 -11.40 6.09 -1.63
N GLN A 29 -11.96 4.96 -2.05
CA GLN A 29 -11.35 3.64 -1.82
C GLN A 29 -10.15 3.43 -2.74
N PHE A 30 -9.09 2.79 -2.21
CA PHE A 30 -7.95 2.35 -3.00
C PHE A 30 -8.29 1.13 -3.87
N ILE A 31 -7.81 1.15 -5.11
CA ILE A 31 -7.91 0.02 -6.03
C ILE A 31 -6.59 -0.74 -6.07
N SER A 32 -6.60 -2.05 -5.87
CA SER A 32 -5.42 -2.89 -6.05
C SER A 32 -5.33 -3.41 -7.48
N ILE A 33 -4.18 -3.26 -8.12
CA ILE A 33 -3.82 -3.82 -9.42
C ILE A 33 -2.69 -4.83 -9.18
N ILE A 34 -2.95 -6.10 -9.45
CA ILE A 34 -1.96 -7.17 -9.27
C ILE A 34 -1.62 -7.71 -10.64
N ASP A 35 -0.40 -7.42 -11.10
CA ASP A 35 0.10 -7.96 -12.36
C ASP A 35 0.23 -9.50 -12.27
N PRO A 36 -0.11 -10.29 -13.31
CA PRO A 36 0.00 -11.74 -13.26
C PRO A 36 1.39 -12.27 -12.87
N THR A 37 2.46 -11.53 -13.19
CA THR A 37 3.83 -11.89 -12.82
C THR A 37 4.07 -11.90 -11.30
N PHE A 38 3.27 -11.16 -10.53
CA PHE A 38 3.27 -11.23 -9.07
C PHE A 38 2.97 -12.66 -8.59
N TRP A 39 1.92 -13.28 -9.14
CA TRP A 39 1.50 -14.63 -8.74
C TRP A 39 2.54 -15.68 -9.11
N HIS A 40 3.13 -15.57 -10.31
CA HIS A 40 4.23 -16.45 -10.71
C HIS A 40 5.41 -16.37 -9.72
N LYS A 41 5.76 -15.15 -9.28
CA LYS A 41 6.81 -14.98 -8.28
C LYS A 41 6.40 -15.51 -6.91
N LEU A 42 5.17 -15.27 -6.49
CA LEU A 42 4.66 -15.77 -5.21
C LEU A 42 4.70 -17.30 -5.16
N SER A 43 4.26 -18.00 -6.21
CA SER A 43 4.35 -19.47 -6.27
C SER A 43 5.80 -19.95 -6.26
N GLN A 44 6.71 -19.28 -6.98
CA GLN A 44 8.14 -19.60 -6.90
C GLN A 44 8.68 -19.46 -5.47
N VAL A 45 8.40 -18.32 -4.81
CA VAL A 45 8.80 -18.08 -3.41
C VAL A 45 8.18 -19.11 -2.48
N LYS A 46 6.91 -19.49 -2.72
CA LYS A 46 6.20 -20.49 -1.93
C LYS A 46 6.86 -21.86 -2.02
N LEU A 47 7.22 -22.31 -3.21
CA LEU A 47 7.80 -23.64 -3.43
C LEU A 47 9.27 -23.72 -3.03
N GLU A 48 10.06 -22.70 -3.36
CA GLU A 48 11.51 -22.74 -3.19
C GLU A 48 11.96 -22.27 -1.79
N ILE A 49 11.26 -21.28 -1.22
CA ILE A 49 11.70 -20.60 0.00
C ILE A 49 10.79 -20.91 1.20
N ASP A 50 9.50 -20.58 1.12
CA ASP A 50 8.58 -20.76 2.26
C ASP A 50 8.27 -22.22 2.54
N LYS A 51 8.11 -23.02 1.48
CA LYS A 51 7.61 -24.39 1.55
C LYS A 51 6.32 -24.41 2.36
N LEU A 52 6.30 -25.14 3.48
CA LEU A 52 5.16 -25.24 4.39
C LEU A 52 5.05 -24.07 5.38
N GLN A 53 6.03 -23.18 5.44
CA GLN A 53 5.98 -22.04 6.35
C GLN A 53 4.95 -21.00 5.85
N GLU A 54 4.18 -20.43 6.78
CA GLU A 54 3.20 -19.36 6.53
C GLU A 54 3.74 -18.04 7.10
N ASN A 55 4.91 -17.63 6.61
CA ASN A 55 5.55 -16.41 7.08
C ASN A 55 4.98 -15.17 6.38
N GLU A 56 4.90 -14.08 7.14
CA GLU A 56 4.67 -12.76 6.58
C GLU A 56 5.95 -12.27 5.89
N ARG A 57 5.83 -11.86 4.62
CA ARG A 57 6.96 -11.38 3.81
C ARG A 57 6.79 -9.93 3.46
N GLU A 58 7.87 -9.17 3.58
CA GLU A 58 7.92 -7.79 3.11
C GLU A 58 7.94 -7.76 1.58
N ILE A 59 7.10 -6.89 1.04
CA ILE A 59 7.01 -6.57 -0.39
C ILE A 59 6.91 -5.06 -0.56
N PHE A 60 7.10 -4.59 -1.79
CA PHE A 60 6.76 -3.20 -2.13
C PHE A 60 5.82 -3.16 -3.33
N GLY A 61 5.12 -2.04 -3.46
CA GLY A 61 4.28 -1.72 -4.60
C GLY A 61 4.44 -0.26 -4.99
N PHE A 62 3.72 0.15 -6.02
CA PHE A 62 3.70 1.52 -6.49
C PHE A 62 2.28 2.06 -6.41
N TYR A 63 2.10 3.13 -5.64
CA TYR A 63 0.94 3.99 -5.74
C TYR A 63 1.06 4.83 -7.00
N ILE A 64 0.03 4.82 -7.84
CA ILE A 64 -0.03 5.69 -9.02
C ILE A 64 -0.87 6.91 -8.64
N ASN A 65 -0.27 8.10 -8.71
CA ASN A 65 -1.00 9.36 -8.57
C ASN A 65 -1.65 9.73 -9.91
N SER A 66 -2.61 8.90 -10.34
CA SER A 66 -3.54 9.24 -11.42
C SER A 66 -4.91 9.53 -10.80
N ASP A 67 -5.87 10.01 -11.59
CA ASP A 67 -7.27 10.23 -11.18
C ASP A 67 -7.94 9.00 -10.52
N ALA A 68 -7.27 7.84 -10.49
CA ALA A 68 -7.63 6.69 -9.67
C ALA A 68 -6.51 6.34 -8.69
N MET A 69 -6.79 6.46 -7.38
CA MET A 69 -5.91 6.03 -6.30
C MET A 69 -5.68 4.51 -6.38
N CYS A 70 -4.63 4.07 -7.06
CA CYS A 70 -4.38 2.66 -7.28
C CYS A 70 -2.99 2.21 -6.80
N MET A 71 -2.93 0.95 -6.38
CA MET A 71 -1.75 0.29 -5.86
C MET A 71 -1.39 -0.88 -6.78
N LEU A 72 -0.24 -0.76 -7.45
CA LEU A 72 0.29 -1.76 -8.36
C LEU A 72 1.34 -2.62 -7.67
N VAL A 73 1.24 -3.93 -7.84
CA VAL A 73 2.28 -4.91 -7.48
C VAL A 73 2.55 -5.86 -8.65
N ASP A 74 3.80 -6.31 -8.77
CA ASP A 74 4.28 -7.16 -9.86
C ASP A 74 5.39 -8.11 -9.38
N TYR A 75 6.06 -8.80 -10.29
CA TYR A 75 7.22 -9.64 -9.97
C TYR A 75 8.29 -8.94 -9.10
N SER A 76 8.55 -7.66 -9.36
CA SER A 76 9.60 -6.89 -8.69
C SER A 76 9.29 -6.66 -7.21
N SER A 77 8.03 -6.74 -6.80
CA SER A 77 7.56 -6.54 -5.42
C SER A 77 8.31 -7.38 -4.37
N PHE A 78 8.85 -8.54 -4.74
CA PHE A 78 9.62 -9.43 -3.86
C PHE A 78 11.12 -9.11 -3.79
N ASN A 79 11.62 -8.16 -4.58
CA ASN A 79 13.03 -7.82 -4.66
C ASN A 79 13.45 -6.80 -3.58
N THR A 80 13.34 -7.18 -2.32
CA THR A 80 13.69 -6.31 -1.19
C THR A 80 15.20 -6.12 -1.00
N GLN A 81 16.03 -7.02 -1.55
CA GLN A 81 17.48 -6.97 -1.38
C GLN A 81 18.18 -5.92 -2.26
N ASN A 82 17.56 -5.50 -3.37
CA ASN A 82 18.10 -4.45 -4.25
C ASN A 82 17.61 -3.03 -3.86
N LEU A 83 16.92 -2.89 -2.73
CA LEU A 83 16.29 -1.63 -2.30
C LEU A 83 17.30 -0.53 -1.93
N ASN A 84 18.52 -0.88 -1.53
CA ASN A 84 19.56 0.11 -1.19
C ASN A 84 20.11 0.88 -2.41
N ARG A 85 19.83 0.44 -3.64
CA ARG A 85 20.32 1.08 -4.88
C ARG A 85 19.34 2.09 -5.49
N LEU A 86 18.06 1.95 -5.16
CA LEU A 86 17.03 2.92 -5.51
C LEU A 86 16.76 3.73 -4.27
N ASN A 87 17.69 4.66 -3.98
CA ASN A 87 17.62 5.71 -2.95
C ASN A 87 16.19 5.86 -2.43
N THR A 88 16.01 5.76 -1.10
CA THR A 88 14.89 6.40 -0.39
C THR A 88 14.63 7.71 -1.10
N SER A 89 13.56 7.72 -1.89
CA SER A 89 13.38 8.77 -2.87
C SER A 89 13.34 10.04 -2.07
N GLN A 90 14.18 11.03 -2.38
CA GLN A 90 14.17 12.33 -1.71
C GLN A 90 12.73 12.91 -1.67
N TYR A 91 11.91 12.43 -2.61
CA TYR A 91 10.47 12.51 -2.81
C TYR A 91 9.52 12.04 -1.71
N THR A 92 9.99 11.46 -0.59
CA THR A 92 9.09 10.93 0.45
C THR A 92 9.19 11.62 1.82
N THR A 93 10.09 12.58 2.03
CA THR A 93 10.14 13.32 3.30
C THR A 93 9.06 14.40 3.33
N ILE A 94 8.53 14.73 4.53
CA ILE A 94 7.54 15.81 4.67
C ILE A 94 8.10 17.14 4.15
N GLU A 95 9.36 17.44 4.45
CA GLU A 95 10.04 18.64 3.96
C GLU A 95 10.04 18.73 2.44
N TYR A 96 10.25 17.60 1.76
CA TYR A 96 10.18 17.53 0.31
C TYR A 96 8.75 17.65 -0.23
N LEU A 97 7.79 16.95 0.38
CA LEU A 97 6.37 16.98 -0.01
C LEU A 97 5.75 18.39 0.17
N CYS A 98 6.23 19.16 1.14
CA CYS A 98 5.77 20.52 1.41
C CYS A 98 6.50 21.59 0.59
N ASN A 99 7.49 21.23 -0.23
CA ASN A 99 8.23 22.19 -1.04
C ASN A 99 7.53 22.41 -2.40
N ASN A 100 7.08 23.63 -2.66
CA ASN A 100 6.25 23.97 -3.84
C ASN A 100 7.00 23.90 -5.18
N ASP A 101 8.33 23.78 -5.18
CA ASP A 101 9.17 23.76 -6.39
C ASP A 101 9.44 22.35 -6.95
N VAL A 102 8.81 21.32 -6.37
CA VAL A 102 8.99 19.94 -6.81
C VAL A 102 8.14 19.64 -8.05
N GLN A 103 8.79 19.51 -9.21
CA GLN A 103 8.18 18.83 -10.35
C GLN A 103 8.19 17.32 -10.12
N TYR A 104 7.01 16.73 -9.94
CA TYR A 104 6.82 15.29 -9.88
C TYR A 104 7.13 14.68 -11.25
N ALA A 105 8.37 14.26 -11.49
CA ALA A 105 8.77 13.61 -12.75
C ALA A 105 8.21 12.17 -12.89
N THR A 106 7.63 11.60 -11.83
CA THR A 106 7.14 10.23 -11.81
C THR A 106 5.74 10.14 -11.19
N SER A 107 4.79 9.57 -11.92
CA SER A 107 3.43 9.29 -11.42
C SER A 107 3.37 8.13 -10.41
N PHE A 108 4.51 7.54 -10.04
CA PHE A 108 4.60 6.33 -9.22
C PHE A 108 5.35 6.61 -7.92
N VAL A 109 4.64 6.55 -6.78
CA VAL A 109 5.24 6.63 -5.44
C VAL A 109 5.31 5.23 -4.85
N ARG A 110 6.47 4.85 -4.33
CA ARG A 110 6.66 3.53 -3.74
C ARG A 110 5.96 3.45 -2.39
N SER A 111 5.30 2.32 -2.12
CA SER A 111 4.80 1.97 -0.80
C SER A 111 5.32 0.58 -0.39
N PHE A 112 5.55 0.39 0.91
CA PHE A 112 5.94 -0.89 1.48
C PHE A 112 4.71 -1.60 2.04
N GLY A 113 4.68 -2.91 1.85
CA GLY A 113 3.58 -3.75 2.31
C GLY A 113 4.07 -5.13 2.72
N ARG A 114 3.12 -5.97 3.08
CA ARG A 114 3.41 -7.35 3.47
C ARG A 114 2.46 -8.33 2.78
N VAL A 115 2.96 -9.51 2.43
CA VAL A 115 2.16 -10.60 1.89
C VAL A 115 2.19 -11.79 2.84
N ILE A 116 1.02 -12.39 3.06
CA ILE A 116 0.84 -13.62 3.83
C ILE A 116 0.12 -14.62 2.92
N ASN A 117 0.77 -15.73 2.62
CA ASN A 117 0.18 -16.83 1.87
C ASN A 117 -0.09 -18.03 2.79
N PHE A 118 -1.37 -18.36 2.97
CA PHE A 118 -1.80 -19.52 3.74
C PHE A 118 -1.66 -20.80 2.91
N ASN A 119 -1.31 -21.92 3.54
CA ASN A 119 -1.27 -23.23 2.90
C ASN A 119 -2.65 -23.86 2.74
N SER A 120 -3.63 -23.43 3.54
CA SER A 120 -4.96 -24.02 3.55
C SER A 120 -6.05 -22.96 3.46
N LEU A 121 -7.10 -23.28 2.68
CA LEU A 121 -8.28 -22.44 2.58
C LEU A 121 -8.97 -22.26 3.94
N LYS A 122 -8.84 -23.26 4.82
CA LYS A 122 -9.36 -23.22 6.18
C LYS A 122 -8.66 -22.12 6.98
N SER A 123 -7.32 -22.15 7.07
CA SER A 123 -6.53 -21.13 7.77
C SER A 123 -6.82 -19.72 7.23
N PHE A 124 -6.92 -19.58 5.91
CA PHE A 124 -7.27 -18.31 5.26
C PHE A 124 -8.66 -17.78 5.68
N LYS A 125 -9.66 -18.66 5.78
CA LYS A 125 -11.03 -18.30 6.20
C LYS A 125 -11.15 -18.03 7.70
N GLU A 126 -10.34 -18.72 8.52
CA GLU A 126 -10.33 -18.57 9.98
C GLU A 126 -9.58 -17.32 10.45
N LEU A 127 -8.85 -16.64 9.55
CA LEU A 127 -8.22 -15.37 9.86
C LEU A 127 -9.24 -14.33 10.31
N ASP A 128 -9.13 -13.87 11.55
CA ASP A 128 -9.91 -12.77 12.09
C ASP A 128 -9.44 -11.43 11.46
N LYS A 129 -10.13 -11.05 10.38
CA LYS A 129 -9.83 -9.84 9.61
C LYS A 129 -9.94 -8.56 10.44
N ASN A 130 -10.85 -8.52 11.42
CA ASN A 130 -11.05 -7.35 12.25
C ASN A 130 -9.86 -7.15 13.18
N LYS A 131 -9.42 -8.22 13.87
CA LYS A 131 -8.20 -8.18 14.68
C LYS A 131 -6.96 -7.88 13.85
N PHE A 132 -6.90 -8.41 12.63
CA PHE A 132 -5.79 -8.11 11.72
C PHE A 132 -5.75 -6.62 11.35
N ILE A 133 -6.88 -6.04 10.93
CA ILE A 133 -6.99 -4.61 10.61
C ILE A 133 -6.68 -3.75 11.84
N GLU A 134 -7.15 -4.14 13.03
CA GLU A 134 -6.85 -3.44 14.28
C GLU A 134 -5.34 -3.45 14.57
N LYS A 135 -4.68 -4.60 14.42
CA LYS A 135 -3.21 -4.72 14.54
C LYS A 135 -2.50 -3.76 13.58
N CYS A 136 -2.90 -3.72 12.31
CA CYS A 136 -2.34 -2.82 11.30
C CYS A 136 -2.58 -1.34 11.66
N GLY A 137 -3.80 -1.00 12.07
CA GLY A 137 -4.15 0.36 12.50
C GLY A 137 -3.33 0.82 13.70
N ARG A 138 -3.09 -0.08 14.67
CA ARG A 138 -2.26 0.18 15.84
C ARG A 138 -0.80 0.45 15.47
N GLN A 139 -0.23 -0.27 14.50
CA GLN A 139 1.13 0.00 14.02
C GLN A 139 1.25 1.42 13.44
N ILE A 140 0.25 1.87 12.67
CA ILE A 140 0.19 3.23 12.15
C ILE A 140 0.05 4.23 13.31
N GLY A 141 -0.83 3.97 14.27
CA GLY A 141 -1.01 4.80 15.47
C GLY A 141 0.28 5.00 16.25
N ILE A 142 1.02 3.92 16.53
CA ILE A 142 2.32 3.97 17.22
C ILE A 142 3.33 4.82 16.42
N ALA A 143 3.39 4.68 15.09
CA ALA A 143 4.29 5.46 14.26
C ALA A 143 3.96 6.96 14.29
N ILE A 144 2.67 7.32 14.37
CA ILE A 144 2.21 8.70 14.51
C ILE A 144 2.57 9.23 15.91
N GLU A 145 2.19 8.52 16.97
CA GLU A 145 2.39 8.95 18.36
C GLU A 145 3.87 9.11 18.73
N SER A 146 4.74 8.25 18.20
CA SER A 146 6.19 8.33 18.41
C SER A 146 6.88 9.42 17.58
N GLY A 147 6.18 10.04 16.62
CA GLY A 147 6.75 11.00 15.67
C GLY A 147 7.60 10.36 14.57
N GLU A 148 7.76 9.04 14.54
CA GLU A 148 8.50 8.35 13.48
C GLU A 148 7.85 8.53 12.11
N ALA A 149 6.51 8.63 12.04
CA ALA A 149 5.79 8.92 10.81
C ALA A 149 6.12 10.29 10.19
N ILE A 150 6.63 11.25 10.98
CA ILE A 150 7.09 12.55 10.46
C ILE A 150 8.40 12.37 9.68
N ARG A 151 9.29 11.52 10.19
CA ARG A 151 10.57 11.21 9.57
C ARG A 151 10.43 10.22 8.41
N LYS A 152 9.49 9.30 8.54
CA LYS A 152 9.20 8.21 7.59
C LYS A 152 7.70 8.18 7.23
N PRO A 153 7.23 9.12 6.40
CA PRO A 153 5.81 9.18 6.00
C PRO A 153 5.31 7.91 5.31
N GLU A 154 6.20 7.11 4.72
CA GLU A 154 5.87 5.82 4.11
C GLU A 154 5.21 4.83 5.09
N LEU A 155 5.41 5.01 6.40
CA LEU A 155 4.78 4.18 7.43
C LEU A 155 3.25 4.35 7.48
N LEU A 156 2.73 5.46 6.96
CA LEU A 156 1.30 5.71 6.91
C LEU A 156 0.62 4.90 5.79
N VAL A 157 1.37 4.61 4.71
CA VAL A 157 0.90 4.06 3.40
C VAL A 157 1.00 2.55 3.28
N GLN A 158 1.15 1.86 4.39
CA GLN A 158 1.32 0.42 4.41
C GLN A 158 0.11 -0.34 3.87
N PHE A 159 0.39 -1.44 3.18
CA PHE A 159 -0.61 -2.33 2.62
C PHE A 159 -0.32 -3.80 2.92
N PHE A 160 -1.36 -4.61 2.79
CA PHE A 160 -1.28 -6.05 3.08
C PHE A 160 -1.98 -6.84 1.98
N ILE A 161 -1.34 -7.92 1.53
CA ILE A 161 -1.91 -8.91 0.63
C ILE A 161 -2.07 -10.21 1.41
N ILE A 162 -3.30 -10.62 1.65
CA ILE A 162 -3.65 -11.87 2.32
C ILE A 162 -4.18 -12.80 1.25
N THR A 163 -3.54 -13.95 1.06
CA THR A 163 -3.88 -14.88 -0.01
C THR A 163 -3.79 -16.33 0.41
N PHE A 164 -4.42 -17.19 -0.38
CA PHE A 164 -4.30 -18.63 -0.33
C PHE A 164 -4.08 -19.10 -1.78
N ALA A 165 -2.87 -19.55 -2.06
CA ALA A 165 -2.47 -20.02 -3.37
C ALA A 165 -1.44 -21.15 -3.27
N VAL A 166 -1.53 -22.09 -4.20
CA VAL A 166 -0.63 -23.23 -4.37
C VAL A 166 0.63 -22.81 -5.13
#